data_AF-A0A914GEF1-F1
#
_entry.id   AF-A0A914GEF1-F1
#
_cell.length_a   1.000
_cell.length_b   1.000
_cell.length_c   1.000
_cell.angle_alpha   90.00
_cell.angle_beta   90.00
_cell.angle_gamma   90.00
#
_symmetry.space_group_name_H-M   'P 1'
#
loop_
_entity.id
_entity.type
_entity.pdbx_description
1 polymer ?
#
loop_
_entity_poly.entity_id
_entity_poly.type
_entity_poly.pdbx_seq_one_letter_code
_entity_poly.pdbx_strand_id
1 'polypeptide(L)'
;MEQLKAYGGNSIRTWSPQGADEILNKAQRLGLTVTLGLDVKTERHGFDYNDQTAVAKQKEYLRTVILKYKDHPALLAWGIGNELNLHYSNPKVWDAVNDIAKMIHELDPNHLVTTMLAGINQKEIDYIKLKCPALDLIAVQ
;
A
#
# COMPACT_ATOMS: atom_id res chain seq x y z
N MET A 1 -19.71 -1.32 -7.23
CA MET A 1 -19.70 -1.31 -5.75
C MET A 1 -21.09 -1.55 -5.17
N GLU A 2 -22.13 -1.15 -5.89
CA GLU A 2 -23.55 -1.36 -5.59
C GLU A 2 -23.87 -2.85 -5.48
N GLN A 3 -23.46 -3.64 -6.47
CA GLN A 3 -23.59 -5.10 -6.41
C GLN A 3 -22.81 -5.71 -5.24
N LEU A 4 -21.57 -5.24 -4.98
CA LEU A 4 -20.79 -5.68 -3.82
C LEU A 4 -21.55 -5.47 -2.52
N LYS A 5 -22.13 -4.27 -2.31
CA LYS A 5 -22.94 -3.96 -1.14
C LYS A 5 -24.20 -4.84 -1.08
N ALA A 6 -24.89 -5.01 -2.21
CA ALA A 6 -26.08 -5.85 -2.30
C ALA A 6 -25.79 -7.32 -1.97
N TYR A 7 -24.57 -7.79 -2.21
CA TYR A 7 -24.11 -9.14 -1.87
C TYR A 7 -23.43 -9.25 -0.50
N GLY A 8 -23.52 -8.20 0.34
CA GLY A 8 -23.01 -8.23 1.72
C GLY A 8 -21.52 -7.91 1.87
N GLY A 9 -20.83 -7.53 0.79
CA GLY A 9 -19.47 -7.02 0.87
C GLY A 9 -19.40 -5.66 1.59
N ASN A 10 -18.29 -5.42 2.28
CA ASN A 10 -18.08 -4.24 3.12
C ASN A 10 -16.83 -3.41 2.76
N SER A 11 -15.93 -3.92 1.92
CA SER A 11 -14.68 -3.25 1.58
C SER A 11 -14.20 -3.59 0.16
N ILE A 12 -13.38 -2.70 -0.41
CA ILE A 12 -12.66 -2.92 -1.68
C ILE A 12 -11.17 -2.60 -1.51
N ARG A 13 -10.36 -3.08 -2.45
CA ARG A 13 -8.96 -2.72 -2.59
C ARG A 13 -8.73 -2.08 -3.95
N THR A 14 -7.85 -1.08 -4.01
CA THR A 14 -7.27 -0.58 -5.28
C THR A 14 -5.79 -0.93 -5.37
N TRP A 15 -5.22 -0.87 -6.58
CA TRP A 15 -3.78 -1.06 -6.81
C TRP A 15 -2.99 0.24 -6.71
N SER A 16 -3.67 1.39 -6.79
CA SER A 16 -3.05 2.70 -6.93
C SER A 16 -4.02 3.80 -6.49
N PRO A 17 -3.55 5.06 -6.34
CA PRO A 17 -4.40 6.18 -6.00
C PRO A 17 -5.13 6.79 -7.20
N GLN A 18 -5.04 6.18 -8.39
CA GLN A 18 -5.76 6.68 -9.56
C GLN A 18 -7.28 6.55 -9.34
N GLY A 19 -8.00 7.65 -9.54
CA GLY A 19 -9.45 7.72 -9.30
C GLY A 19 -9.85 7.72 -7.83
N ALA A 20 -8.91 7.90 -6.89
CA ALA A 20 -9.17 7.80 -5.45
C ALA A 20 -10.30 8.74 -4.98
N ASP A 21 -10.40 9.97 -5.48
CA ASP A 21 -11.50 10.89 -5.15
C ASP A 21 -12.87 10.25 -5.44
N GLU A 22 -13.09 9.70 -6.63
CA GLU A 22 -14.37 9.08 -7.00
C GLU A 22 -14.61 7.80 -6.21
N ILE A 23 -13.59 6.96 -6.09
CA ILE A 23 -13.66 5.65 -5.43
C ILE A 23 -14.01 5.81 -3.95
N LEU A 24 -13.28 6.66 -3.23
CA LEU A 24 -13.48 6.91 -1.80
C LEU A 24 -14.84 7.55 -1.53
N ASN A 25 -15.23 8.57 -2.30
CA ASN A 25 -16.54 9.21 -2.16
C ASN A 25 -17.68 8.21 -2.44
N LYS A 26 -17.53 7.35 -3.45
CA LYS A 26 -18.52 6.32 -3.77
C LYS A 26 -18.61 5.25 -2.68
N ALA A 27 -17.47 4.81 -2.15
CA ALA A 27 -17.42 3.86 -1.04
C ALA A 27 -18.12 4.44 0.20
N GLN A 28 -17.84 5.69 0.57
CA GLN A 28 -18.50 6.37 1.68
C GLN A 28 -20.02 6.39 1.52
N ARG A 29 -20.53 6.80 0.35
CA ARG A 29 -21.99 6.85 0.09
C ARG A 29 -22.67 5.48 0.23
N LEU A 30 -21.94 4.40 -0.03
CA LEU A 30 -22.44 3.03 0.06
C LEU A 30 -22.16 2.37 1.42
N GLY A 31 -21.53 3.07 2.35
CA GLY A 31 -21.09 2.51 3.63
C GLY A 31 -20.09 1.36 3.45
N LEU A 32 -19.16 1.52 2.50
CA LEU A 32 -18.05 0.63 2.22
C LEU A 32 -16.74 1.31 2.62
N THR A 33 -15.74 0.49 2.91
CA THR A 33 -14.38 0.96 3.14
C THR A 33 -13.44 0.65 1.97
N VAL A 34 -12.27 1.28 1.96
CA VAL A 34 -11.26 1.14 0.90
C VAL A 34 -9.87 0.92 1.51
N THR A 35 -9.24 -0.18 1.13
CA THR A 35 -7.78 -0.29 1.20
C THR A 35 -7.20 0.39 -0.04
N LEU A 36 -6.69 1.62 0.12
CA LEU A 36 -6.21 2.43 -0.98
C LEU A 36 -4.78 2.01 -1.35
N GLY A 37 -4.61 1.51 -2.57
CA GLY A 37 -3.31 1.11 -3.10
C GLY A 37 -2.41 2.30 -3.38
N LEU A 38 -1.12 2.13 -3.13
CA LEU A 38 -0.05 3.06 -3.43
C LEU A 38 0.81 2.43 -4.53
N ASP A 39 1.00 3.15 -5.62
CA ASP A 39 1.75 2.70 -6.79
C ASP A 39 3.27 2.76 -6.52
N VAL A 40 3.76 1.78 -5.77
CA VAL A 40 5.19 1.53 -5.52
C VAL A 40 5.75 0.69 -6.66
N LYS A 41 6.79 1.21 -7.32
CA LYS A 41 7.38 0.61 -8.50
C LYS A 41 8.13 -0.68 -8.18
N THR A 42 7.98 -1.67 -9.05
CA THR A 42 8.54 -3.00 -8.87
C THR A 42 9.85 -3.14 -9.65
N GLU A 43 10.82 -3.86 -9.09
CA GLU A 43 12.08 -4.16 -9.78
C GLU A 43 11.86 -4.90 -11.10
N ARG A 44 10.90 -5.84 -11.17
CA ARG A 44 10.56 -6.56 -12.40
C ARG A 44 10.12 -5.67 -13.57
N HIS A 45 9.80 -4.40 -13.32
CA HIS A 45 9.47 -3.41 -14.34
C HIS A 45 10.59 -2.37 -14.54
N GLY A 46 11.80 -2.66 -14.08
CA GLY A 46 13.01 -1.84 -14.27
C GLY A 46 13.29 -0.81 -13.19
N PHE A 47 12.60 -0.83 -12.05
CA PHE A 47 12.89 0.10 -10.95
C PHE A 47 14.12 -0.36 -10.15
N ASP A 48 15.16 0.48 -10.09
CA ASP A 48 16.38 0.18 -9.33
C ASP A 48 16.31 0.76 -7.91
N TYR A 49 16.16 -0.11 -6.91
CA TYR A 49 16.19 0.28 -5.49
C TYR A 49 17.60 0.69 -4.99
N ASN A 50 18.64 0.62 -5.82
CA ASN A 50 19.92 1.27 -5.53
C ASN A 50 19.94 2.76 -5.92
N ASP A 51 19.05 3.20 -6.81
CA ASP A 51 18.89 4.63 -7.13
C ASP A 51 18.13 5.33 -6.00
N GLN A 52 18.90 5.87 -5.05
CA GLN A 52 18.36 6.59 -3.90
C GLN A 52 17.54 7.82 -4.31
N THR A 53 17.82 8.44 -5.46
CA THR A 53 17.08 9.60 -5.96
C THR A 53 15.70 9.15 -6.45
N ALA A 54 15.62 8.06 -7.20
CA ALA A 54 14.36 7.48 -7.65
C ALA A 54 13.50 7.01 -6.47
N VAL A 55 14.10 6.33 -5.49
CA VAL A 55 13.42 5.89 -4.26
C VAL A 55 12.87 7.08 -3.47
N ALA A 56 13.67 8.13 -3.27
CA ALA A 56 13.23 9.33 -2.57
C ALA A 56 12.09 10.05 -3.30
N LYS A 57 12.19 10.19 -4.64
CA LYS A 57 11.15 10.81 -5.46
C LYS A 57 9.82 10.05 -5.38
N GLN A 58 9.87 8.72 -5.37
CA GLN A 58 8.68 7.89 -5.18
C GLN A 58 8.05 8.13 -3.80
N LYS A 59 8.86 8.11 -2.73
CA LYS A 59 8.38 8.37 -1.36
C LYS A 59 7.72 9.74 -1.24
N GLU A 60 8.32 10.79 -1.81
CA GLU A 60 7.76 12.14 -1.79
C GLU A 60 6.48 12.28 -2.62
N TYR A 61 6.37 11.59 -3.77
CA TYR A 61 5.09 11.51 -4.47
C TYR A 61 4.00 10.88 -3.57
N LEU A 62 4.30 9.74 -2.93
CA LEU A 62 3.34 9.08 -2.05
C LEU A 62 2.97 9.95 -0.85
N ARG A 63 3.90 10.72 -0.29
CA ARG A 63 3.62 11.72 0.77
C ARG A 63 2.44 12.63 0.39
N THR A 64 2.42 13.12 -0.85
CA THR A 64 1.33 14.00 -1.33
C THR A 64 -0.02 13.28 -1.39
N VAL A 65 -0.01 11.98 -1.73
CA VAL A 65 -1.21 11.13 -1.76
C VAL A 65 -1.73 10.89 -0.34
N ILE A 66 -0.83 10.58 0.61
CA ILE A 66 -1.20 10.39 2.02
C ILE A 66 -1.84 11.65 2.58
N LEU A 67 -1.18 12.79 2.43
CA LEU A 67 -1.70 14.08 2.91
C LEU A 67 -3.06 14.44 2.30
N LYS A 68 -3.33 14.02 1.06
CA LYS A 68 -4.60 14.30 0.40
C LYS A 68 -5.76 13.46 0.94
N TYR A 69 -5.54 12.18 1.23
CA TYR A 69 -6.65 11.24 1.50
C TYR A 69 -6.71 10.67 2.93
N LYS A 70 -5.71 10.94 3.78
CA LYS A 70 -5.65 10.41 5.15
C LYS A 70 -6.88 10.67 6.02
N ASP A 71 -7.61 11.76 5.77
CA ASP A 71 -8.79 12.13 6.57
C ASP A 71 -10.11 11.65 5.94
N HIS A 72 -10.05 10.87 4.85
CA HIS A 72 -11.25 10.42 4.15
C HIS A 72 -11.94 9.28 4.93
N PRO A 73 -13.24 9.41 5.31
CA PRO A 73 -13.91 8.48 6.22
C PRO A 73 -14.11 7.05 5.68
N ALA A 74 -14.05 6.87 4.36
CA ALA A 74 -14.07 5.54 3.73
C ALA A 74 -12.69 4.86 3.65
N LEU A 75 -11.60 5.53 4.01
CA LEU A 75 -10.28 4.91 4.03
C LEU A 75 -10.22 3.90 5.18
N LEU A 76 -9.68 2.70 4.92
CA LEU A 76 -9.45 1.67 5.93
C LEU A 76 -7.96 1.46 6.17
N ALA A 77 -7.21 1.35 5.08
CA ALA A 77 -5.80 1.02 5.12
C ALA A 77 -5.07 1.51 3.87
N TRP A 78 -3.76 1.64 3.98
CA TRP A 78 -2.84 1.94 2.89
C TRP A 78 -2.15 0.66 2.40
N GLY A 79 -2.24 0.39 1.10
CA GLY A 79 -1.57 -0.74 0.45
C GLY A 79 -0.30 -0.31 -0.26
N ILE A 80 0.86 -0.47 0.38
CA ILE A 80 2.18 -0.15 -0.19
C ILE A 80 2.53 -1.16 -1.28
N GLY A 81 2.34 -0.78 -2.55
CA GLY A 81 2.74 -1.59 -3.70
C GLY A 81 1.90 -2.86 -3.91
N ASN A 82 2.26 -3.59 -4.96
CA ASN A 82 1.65 -4.86 -5.31
C ASN A 82 2.71 -5.84 -5.81
N GLU A 83 2.84 -6.97 -5.12
CA GLU A 83 3.70 -8.10 -5.46
C GLU A 83 5.15 -7.68 -5.61
N LEU A 84 5.64 -6.87 -4.67
CA LEU A 84 7.03 -6.41 -4.66
C LEU A 84 8.02 -7.58 -4.50
N ASN A 85 7.56 -8.71 -3.95
CA ASN A 85 8.32 -9.96 -3.82
C ASN A 85 8.35 -10.80 -5.11
N LEU A 86 7.55 -10.48 -6.13
CA LEU A 86 7.51 -11.27 -7.35
C LEU A 86 8.74 -10.96 -8.22
N HIS A 87 9.65 -11.94 -8.31
CA HIS A 87 10.90 -11.90 -9.09
C HIS A 87 11.85 -10.74 -8.73
N TYR A 88 11.90 -10.35 -7.45
CA TYR A 88 12.87 -9.38 -6.97
C TYR A 88 14.24 -10.02 -6.70
N SER A 89 15.29 -9.25 -6.92
CA SER A 89 16.68 -9.58 -6.56
C SER A 89 17.28 -8.54 -5.62
N ASN A 90 16.74 -7.32 -5.59
CA ASN A 90 17.23 -6.23 -4.77
C ASN A 90 16.45 -6.15 -3.43
N PRO A 91 17.05 -6.57 -2.31
CA PRO A 91 16.36 -6.59 -1.01
C PRO A 91 16.00 -5.20 -0.47
N LYS A 92 16.59 -4.11 -1.01
CA LYS A 92 16.31 -2.73 -0.59
C LYS A 92 14.87 -2.28 -0.86
N VAL A 93 14.11 -3.04 -1.65
CA VAL A 93 12.65 -2.86 -1.77
C VAL A 93 11.98 -2.86 -0.39
N TRP A 94 12.45 -3.69 0.53
CA TRP A 94 11.87 -3.80 1.87
C TRP A 94 12.26 -2.62 2.76
N ASP A 95 13.48 -2.09 2.63
CA ASP A 95 13.87 -0.84 3.31
C ASP A 95 12.97 0.32 2.83
N ALA A 96 12.71 0.41 1.52
CA ALA A 96 11.81 1.42 0.95
C ALA A 96 10.35 1.26 1.42
N VAL A 97 9.84 0.03 1.48
CA VAL A 97 8.50 -0.27 2.02
C VAL A 97 8.39 0.18 3.48
N ASN A 98 9.38 -0.15 4.31
CA ASN A 98 9.40 0.24 5.71
C ASN A 98 9.45 1.77 5.89
N ASP A 99 10.25 2.45 5.07
CA ASP A 99 10.39 3.91 5.11
C ASP A 99 9.11 4.62 4.68
N ILE A 100 8.35 4.06 3.73
CA ILE A 100 7.02 4.54 3.36
C ILE A 100 6.05 4.29 4.52
N ALA A 101 6.06 3.10 5.13
CA ALA A 101 5.18 2.76 6.23
C ALA A 101 5.37 3.69 7.45
N LYS A 102 6.62 3.96 7.84
CA LYS A 102 6.93 4.93 8.90
C LYS A 102 6.38 6.32 8.58
N MET A 103 6.60 6.79 7.36
CA MET A 103 6.08 8.09 6.92
C MET A 103 4.55 8.13 6.96
N ILE A 104 3.86 7.04 6.61
CA ILE A 104 2.41 6.97 6.72
C ILE A 104 1.99 7.12 8.18
N HIS A 105 2.56 6.33 9.09
CA HIS A 105 2.25 6.41 10.53
C HIS A 105 2.52 7.80 11.13
N GLU A 106 3.55 8.50 10.67
CA GLU A 106 3.83 9.89 11.08
C GLU A 106 2.75 10.88 10.61
N LEU A 107 2.17 10.67 9.43
CA LEU A 107 1.23 11.61 8.81
C LEU A 107 -0.24 11.28 9.08
N ASP A 108 -0.53 9.99 9.24
CA ASP A 108 -1.84 9.37 9.36
C ASP A 108 -1.77 8.27 10.43
N PRO A 109 -2.01 8.61 11.70
CA PRO A 109 -1.98 7.65 12.80
C PRO A 109 -3.26 6.79 12.88
N ASN A 110 -4.24 6.99 12.00
CA ASN A 110 -5.58 6.40 12.12
C ASN A 110 -5.77 5.13 11.29
N HIS A 111 -4.98 4.93 10.23
CA HIS A 111 -5.20 3.87 9.25
C HIS A 111 -4.08 2.85 9.23
N LEU A 112 -4.45 1.59 9.00
CA LEU A 112 -3.50 0.48 8.91
C LEU A 112 -2.63 0.59 7.65
N VAL A 113 -1.43 0.03 7.71
CA VAL A 113 -0.46 -0.01 6.62
C VAL A 113 -0.10 -1.46 6.31
N THR A 114 -0.17 -1.82 5.04
CA THR A 114 0.12 -3.18 4.55
C THR A 114 0.86 -3.16 3.21
N THR A 115 1.33 -4.33 2.78
CA THR A 115 1.86 -4.61 1.44
C THR A 115 1.23 -5.90 0.93
N MET A 116 0.99 -5.99 -0.39
CA MET A 116 0.40 -7.17 -1.01
C MET A 116 1.49 -8.03 -1.67
N LEU A 117 1.51 -9.32 -1.33
CA LEU A 117 2.55 -10.27 -1.75
C LEU A 117 1.98 -11.30 -2.73
N ALA A 118 2.79 -11.73 -3.70
CA ALA A 118 2.47 -12.82 -4.62
C ALA A 118 2.92 -14.15 -4.02
N GLY A 119 2.01 -14.89 -3.38
CA GLY A 119 2.38 -16.00 -2.51
C GLY A 119 3.40 -15.58 -1.43
N ILE A 120 3.80 -16.53 -0.58
CA ILE A 120 4.89 -16.30 0.38
C ILE A 120 5.44 -17.62 0.93
N ASN A 121 6.73 -17.64 1.29
CA ASN A 121 7.33 -18.69 2.13
C ASN A 121 7.84 -18.15 3.48
N GLN A 122 8.15 -19.06 4.41
CA GLN A 122 8.59 -18.69 5.76
C GLN A 122 9.82 -17.76 5.79
N LYS A 123 10.81 -17.98 4.91
CA LYS A 123 12.03 -17.16 4.87
C LYS A 123 11.70 -15.72 4.46
N GLU A 124 10.76 -15.54 3.53
CA GLU A 124 10.28 -14.21 3.14
C GLU A 124 9.50 -13.55 4.27
N ILE A 125 8.65 -14.29 5.00
CA ILE A 125 7.95 -13.76 6.17
C ILE A 125 8.95 -13.23 7.19
N ASP A 126 9.95 -14.04 7.53
CA ASP A 126 10.96 -13.69 8.55
C ASP A 126 11.76 -12.47 8.10
N TYR A 127 12.13 -12.41 6.81
CA TYR A 127 12.85 -11.28 6.25
C TYR A 127 12.04 -9.99 6.26
N ILE A 128 10.79 -10.04 5.81
CA ILE A 128 9.89 -8.87 5.77
C ILE A 128 9.58 -8.40 7.19
N LYS A 129 9.33 -9.30 8.14
CA LYS A 129 9.13 -8.92 9.55
C LYS A 129 10.35 -8.21 10.13
N LEU A 130 11.55 -8.65 9.80
CA LEU A 130 12.79 -8.01 10.25
C LEU A 130 13.02 -6.65 9.60
N LYS A 131 12.73 -6.51 8.29
CA LYS A 131 13.05 -5.31 7.50
C LYS A 131 11.95 -4.26 7.48
N CYS A 132 10.69 -4.67 7.59
CA CYS A 132 9.49 -3.85 7.51
C CYS A 132 8.66 -3.88 8.81
N PRO A 133 9.24 -3.63 10.00
CA PRO A 133 8.49 -3.70 11.26
C PRO A 133 7.38 -2.64 11.38
N ALA A 134 7.36 -1.62 10.51
CA ALA A 134 6.31 -0.61 10.50
C ALA A 134 5.03 -1.03 9.75
N LEU A 135 5.00 -2.21 9.13
CA LEU A 135 3.77 -2.77 8.57
C LEU A 135 2.89 -3.34 9.69
N ASP A 136 1.60 -3.03 9.67
CA ASP A 136 0.66 -3.54 10.67
C ASP A 136 0.19 -4.96 10.35
N LEU A 137 0.09 -5.29 9.06
CA LEU A 137 -0.30 -6.61 8.59
C LEU A 137 0.33 -6.96 7.23
N ILE A 138 0.43 -8.25 6.95
CA ILE A 138 0.85 -8.79 5.65
C ILE A 138 -0.38 -9.28 4.89
N ALA A 139 -0.54 -8.85 3.65
CA ALA A 139 -1.58 -9.34 2.74
C ALA A 139 -0.96 -10.26 1.68
N VAL A 140 -1.56 -11.43 1.47
CA VAL A 140 -1.05 -12.46 0.56
C VAL A 140 -2.13 -12.78 -0.48
N GLN A 141 -1.71 -12.96 -1.73
CA GLN A 141 -2.54 -13.39 -2.87
C GLN A 141 -2.22 -14.82 -3.26
#